data_AF-A0A973PVV0-F1
#
_entry.id   AF-A0A973PVV0-F1
#
_cell.length_a   1.000
_cell.length_b   1.000
_cell.length_c   1.000
_cell.angle_alpha   90.00
_cell.angle_beta   90.00
_cell.angle_gamma   90.00
#
_symmetry.space_group_name_H-M   'P 1'
#
loop_
_entity.id
_entity.type
_entity.pdbx_description
1 polymer ?
#
loop_
_entity_poly.entity_id
_entity_poly.type
_entity_poly.pdbx_seq_one_letter_code
_entity_poly.pdbx_strand_id
1 'polypeptide(L)'
;MSDEEFGFELEHYTRESEEGVRGTVGRFGQVRVFHTTGPWKSGDVFRACLVGEHLPVTDLTSRGFGGEPAVTNAAALTVGGVTAGLRYNMLGVSRAQRALRISVGDRMYTYARTSASGVELSREGVQVALSNGRLSKGLGSRRRRKGTVRGLADATDLAVALIFEAANVSGLSAGRALVSAPFKAVFMTPGE
;
A
#
# COMPACT_ATOMS: atom_id res chain seq x y z
N MET A 1 3.93 -25.82 -18.60
CA MET A 1 3.09 -24.65 -18.23
C MET A 1 4.01 -23.68 -17.56
N SER A 2 4.32 -22.57 -18.21
CA SER A 2 5.29 -21.60 -17.74
C SER A 2 4.78 -20.96 -16.45
N ASP A 3 5.57 -20.99 -15.39
CA ASP A 3 5.45 -20.05 -14.27
C ASP A 3 5.46 -18.63 -14.88
N GLU A 4 4.31 -17.97 -14.95
CA GLU A 4 4.22 -16.60 -15.48
C GLU A 4 4.80 -15.63 -14.43
N GLU A 5 6.12 -15.61 -14.29
CA GLU A 5 6.85 -14.56 -13.58
C GLU A 5 7.11 -13.40 -14.54
N PHE A 6 6.73 -12.19 -14.15
CA PHE A 6 7.06 -10.98 -14.91
C PHE A 6 7.35 -9.78 -14.01
N GLY A 7 8.13 -8.84 -14.53
CA GLY A 7 8.46 -7.58 -13.86
C GLY A 7 7.83 -6.38 -14.54
N PHE A 8 7.69 -5.29 -13.80
CA PHE A 8 7.27 -4.00 -14.32
C PHE A 8 7.93 -2.84 -13.56
N GLU A 9 7.88 -1.64 -14.14
CA GLU A 9 8.33 -0.41 -13.49
C GLU A 9 7.21 0.63 -13.53
N LEU A 10 7.06 1.36 -12.42
CA LEU A 10 6.20 2.53 -12.31
C LEU A 10 7.06 3.75 -11.99
N GLU A 11 6.77 4.86 -12.65
CA GLU A 11 7.41 6.14 -12.42
C GLU A 11 6.53 7.02 -11.55
N HIS A 12 7.14 7.66 -10.55
CA HIS A 12 6.46 8.70 -9.79
C HIS A 12 6.14 9.90 -10.68
N TYR A 13 4.97 10.50 -10.47
CA TYR A 13 4.58 11.74 -11.10
C TYR A 13 3.77 12.59 -10.12
N THR A 14 3.84 13.91 -10.34
CA THR A 14 3.06 14.90 -9.63
C THR A 14 2.43 15.82 -10.67
N ARG A 15 1.15 16.14 -10.46
CA ARG A 15 0.40 17.17 -11.17
C ARG A 15 -0.19 18.12 -10.14
N GLU A 16 -0.84 19.18 -10.62
CA GLU A 16 -1.39 20.24 -9.78
C GLU A 16 -2.32 19.72 -8.67
N SER A 17 -3.12 18.68 -8.95
CA SER A 17 -4.12 18.13 -8.02
C SER A 17 -4.01 16.62 -7.77
N GLU A 18 -2.99 15.94 -8.30
CA GLU A 18 -2.78 14.51 -8.06
C GLU A 18 -1.29 14.17 -7.97
N GLU A 19 -0.95 13.23 -7.07
CA GLU A 19 0.36 12.62 -6.95
C GLU A 19 0.23 11.10 -6.95
N GLY A 20 1.19 10.42 -7.56
CA GLY A 20 1.23 8.96 -7.53
C GLY A 20 2.24 8.34 -8.46
N VAL A 21 1.91 7.16 -8.98
CA VAL A 21 2.77 6.35 -9.84
C VAL A 21 2.03 5.93 -11.12
N ARG A 22 2.77 5.79 -12.22
CA ARG A 22 2.23 5.33 -13.50
C ARG A 22 3.22 4.48 -14.27
N GLY A 23 2.73 3.58 -15.11
CA GLY A 23 3.58 2.74 -15.95
C GLY A 23 2.77 1.66 -16.66
N THR A 24 3.47 0.72 -17.28
CA THR A 24 2.86 -0.43 -17.97
C THR A 24 3.07 -1.69 -17.14
N VAL A 25 1.99 -2.44 -16.88
CA VAL A 25 2.03 -3.65 -16.05
C VAL A 25 1.78 -4.88 -16.93
N GLY A 26 2.84 -5.37 -17.58
CA GLY A 26 2.78 -6.57 -18.42
C GLY A 26 1.60 -6.53 -19.41
N ARG A 27 0.81 -7.61 -19.46
CA ARG A 27 -0.40 -7.73 -20.30
C ARG A 27 -1.59 -6.86 -19.87
N PHE A 28 -1.52 -6.21 -18.71
CA PHE A 28 -2.63 -5.43 -18.13
C PHE A 28 -2.63 -3.97 -18.58
N GLY A 29 -1.66 -3.59 -19.42
CA GLY A 29 -1.62 -2.29 -20.08
C GLY A 29 -1.11 -1.17 -19.18
N GLN A 30 -1.44 0.06 -19.57
CA GLN A 30 -1.08 1.25 -18.81
C GLN A 30 -1.92 1.37 -17.54
N VAL A 31 -1.26 1.78 -16.46
CA VAL A 31 -1.89 2.00 -15.15
C VAL A 31 -1.45 3.33 -14.58
N ARG A 32 -2.34 3.93 -13.78
CA ARG A 32 -2.08 5.04 -12.89
C ARG A 32 -2.67 4.73 -11.53
N VAL A 33 -1.89 4.98 -10.50
CA VAL A 33 -2.36 4.98 -9.11
C VAL A 33 -2.03 6.33 -8.53
N PHE A 34 -2.99 7.00 -7.90
CA PHE A 34 -2.80 8.35 -7.40
C PHE A 34 -3.75 8.68 -6.26
N HIS A 35 -3.38 9.68 -5.47
CA HIS A 35 -4.28 10.36 -4.54
C HIS A 35 -4.36 11.83 -4.89
N THR A 36 -5.42 12.50 -4.45
CA THR A 36 -5.58 13.94 -4.65
C THR A 36 -4.61 14.70 -3.75
N THR A 37 -3.98 15.74 -4.30
CA THR A 37 -3.11 16.67 -3.56
C THR A 37 -3.84 18.00 -3.36
N GLY A 38 -3.52 18.70 -2.25
CA GLY A 38 -4.15 19.97 -1.92
C GLY A 38 -4.06 20.32 -0.43
N PRO A 39 -4.55 21.50 -0.03
CA PRO A 39 -4.67 21.84 1.37
C PRO A 39 -5.63 20.86 2.06
N TRP A 40 -5.22 20.35 3.22
CA TRP A 40 -6.00 19.39 3.99
C TRP A 40 -6.21 19.86 5.42
N LYS A 41 -7.27 19.37 6.05
CA LYS A 41 -7.65 19.64 7.44
C LYS A 41 -7.76 18.34 8.22
N SER A 42 -7.63 18.45 9.54
CA SER A 42 -7.86 17.33 10.43
C SER A 42 -9.29 16.82 10.29
N GLY A 43 -9.45 15.51 10.08
CA GLY A 43 -10.74 14.86 9.89
C GLY A 43 -11.17 14.67 8.43
N ASP A 44 -10.45 15.26 7.48
CA ASP A 44 -10.72 15.07 6.05
C ASP A 44 -10.63 13.59 5.64
N VAL A 45 -11.47 13.22 4.69
CA VAL A 45 -11.46 11.90 4.05
C VAL A 45 -10.68 12.02 2.75
N PHE A 46 -9.62 11.23 2.63
CA PHE A 46 -8.80 11.17 1.44
C PHE A 46 -9.20 9.99 0.58
N ARG A 47 -8.90 10.10 -0.73
CA ARG A 47 -9.14 9.05 -1.71
C ARG A 47 -7.86 8.76 -2.48
N ALA A 48 -7.57 7.48 -2.62
CA ALA A 48 -6.65 6.95 -3.62
C ALA A 48 -7.46 6.24 -4.70
N CYS A 49 -7.02 6.38 -5.94
CA CYS A 49 -7.65 5.84 -7.13
C CYS A 49 -6.63 5.04 -7.94
N LEU A 50 -7.06 3.92 -8.47
CA LEU A 50 -6.37 3.16 -9.49
C LEU A 50 -7.21 3.12 -10.76
N VAL A 51 -6.58 3.52 -11.85
CA VAL A 51 -7.15 3.50 -13.20
C VAL A 51 -6.16 2.77 -14.11
N GLY A 52 -6.62 1.75 -14.81
CA GLY A 52 -5.80 1.04 -15.79
C GLY A 52 -6.63 0.57 -16.98
N GLU A 53 -5.96 0.27 -18.09
CA GLU A 53 -6.62 -0.16 -19.34
C GLU A 53 -7.36 -1.49 -19.17
N HIS A 54 -6.75 -2.44 -18.46
CA HIS A 54 -7.31 -3.79 -18.23
C HIS A 54 -7.39 -4.14 -16.75
N LEU A 55 -7.39 -3.14 -15.87
CA LEU A 55 -7.57 -3.33 -14.44
C LEU A 55 -8.95 -2.85 -14.00
N PRO A 56 -9.62 -3.51 -13.05
CA PRO A 56 -10.85 -3.01 -12.47
C PRO A 56 -10.59 -1.67 -11.77
N VAL A 57 -11.51 -0.72 -11.95
CA VAL A 57 -11.49 0.55 -11.20
C VAL A 57 -11.44 0.23 -9.71
N THR A 58 -10.47 0.81 -9.03
CA THR A 58 -10.23 0.51 -7.62
C THR A 58 -10.02 1.80 -6.84
N ASP A 59 -10.70 1.90 -5.71
CA ASP A 59 -10.74 3.10 -4.88
C ASP A 59 -10.51 2.74 -3.42
N LEU A 60 -9.68 3.52 -2.74
CA LEU A 60 -9.50 3.45 -1.30
C LEU A 60 -9.85 4.80 -0.69
N THR A 61 -10.82 4.83 0.22
CA THR A 61 -11.14 6.02 1.01
C THR A 61 -10.89 5.77 2.49
N SER A 62 -10.31 6.76 3.16
CA SER A 62 -10.03 6.69 4.59
C SER A 62 -9.71 8.08 5.11
N ARG A 63 -9.82 8.25 6.43
CA ARG A 63 -9.11 9.35 7.10
C ARG A 63 -7.61 9.10 6.97
N GLY A 64 -6.84 10.18 6.98
CA GLY A 64 -5.42 10.10 6.71
C GLY A 64 -4.65 11.28 7.24
N PHE A 65 -3.39 11.35 6.84
CA PHE A 65 -2.48 12.43 7.21
C PHE A 65 -1.62 12.78 6.01
N GLY A 66 -1.37 14.07 5.79
CA GLY A 66 -0.50 14.51 4.70
C GLY A 66 -1.09 14.37 3.29
N GLY A 67 -2.42 14.30 3.15
CA GLY A 67 -3.08 14.17 1.84
C GLY A 67 -3.30 12.73 1.35
N GLU A 68 -2.79 11.73 2.07
CA GLU A 68 -2.90 10.31 1.71
C GLU A 68 -3.93 9.58 2.58
N PRO A 69 -4.77 8.68 2.03
CA PRO A 69 -5.64 7.82 2.83
C PRO A 69 -4.79 6.84 3.66
N ALA A 70 -5.07 6.74 4.96
CA ALA A 70 -4.39 5.77 5.81
C ALA A 70 -5.05 4.39 5.71
N VAL A 71 -4.22 3.35 5.63
CA VAL A 71 -4.68 1.96 5.67
C VAL A 71 -5.08 1.60 7.10
N THR A 72 -6.38 1.50 7.35
CA THR A 72 -6.96 1.17 8.67
C THR A 72 -8.13 0.20 8.52
N ASN A 73 -8.63 -0.35 9.63
CA ASN A 73 -9.84 -1.18 9.63
C ASN A 73 -11.12 -0.42 9.25
N ALA A 74 -11.08 0.91 9.31
CA ALA A 74 -12.20 1.78 8.92
C ALA A 74 -12.08 2.29 7.48
N ALA A 75 -11.00 1.96 6.77
CA ALA A 75 -10.85 2.33 5.38
C ALA A 75 -11.83 1.53 4.51
N ALA A 76 -12.40 2.18 3.50
CA ALA A 76 -13.26 1.54 2.52
C ALA A 76 -12.47 1.32 1.22
N LEU A 77 -12.24 0.06 0.87
CA LEU A 77 -11.64 -0.34 -0.39
C LEU A 77 -12.74 -0.90 -1.30
N THR A 78 -12.80 -0.45 -2.54
CA THR A 78 -13.71 -0.97 -3.56
C THR A 78 -12.90 -1.40 -4.78
N VAL A 79 -13.15 -2.61 -5.30
CA VAL A 79 -12.44 -3.18 -6.45
C VAL A 79 -13.47 -3.64 -7.46
N GLY A 80 -13.54 -2.99 -8.62
CA GLY A 80 -14.52 -3.31 -9.67
C GLY A 80 -15.97 -3.22 -9.18
N GLY A 81 -16.25 -2.29 -8.26
CA GLY A 81 -17.56 -2.14 -7.62
C GLY A 81 -17.83 -3.06 -6.42
N VAL A 82 -16.93 -4.00 -6.11
CA VAL A 82 -17.05 -4.88 -4.93
C VAL A 82 -16.35 -4.24 -3.74
N THR A 83 -17.07 -4.03 -2.64
CA THR A 83 -16.47 -3.56 -1.38
C THR A 83 -15.64 -4.67 -0.74
N ALA A 84 -14.38 -4.37 -0.47
CA ALA A 84 -13.44 -5.28 0.18
C ALA A 84 -13.50 -5.14 1.70
N GLY A 85 -13.36 -6.27 2.40
CA GLY A 85 -13.15 -6.28 3.85
C GLY A 85 -11.68 -6.07 4.17
N LEU A 86 -11.39 -5.16 5.10
CA LEU A 86 -10.02 -4.89 5.58
C LEU A 86 -9.90 -5.27 7.05
N ARG A 87 -8.87 -6.05 7.37
CA ARG A 87 -8.50 -6.40 8.75
C ARG A 87 -7.01 -6.25 8.97
N TYR A 88 -6.66 -5.46 9.96
CA TYR A 88 -5.31 -5.12 10.35
C TYR A 88 -5.19 -5.17 11.88
N ASN A 89 -4.12 -5.80 12.37
CA ASN A 89 -3.80 -5.83 13.79
C ASN A 89 -2.71 -4.81 14.11
N MET A 90 -3.13 -3.66 14.64
CA MET A 90 -2.23 -2.55 14.99
C MET A 90 -1.24 -2.92 16.10
N LEU A 91 -1.63 -3.83 16.99
CA LEU A 91 -0.86 -4.26 18.15
C LEU A 91 0.04 -5.46 17.85
N GLY A 92 0.04 -5.98 16.62
CA GLY A 92 0.89 -7.10 16.23
C GLY A 92 2.36 -6.77 16.45
N VAL A 93 3.11 -7.63 17.13
CA VAL A 93 4.52 -7.34 17.46
C VAL A 93 5.42 -7.59 16.24
N SER A 94 5.06 -8.54 15.38
CA SER A 94 5.79 -8.89 14.16
C SER A 94 5.18 -8.27 12.88
N ARG A 95 5.98 -8.20 11.81
CA ARG A 95 5.51 -7.78 10.47
C ARG A 95 4.37 -8.67 9.96
N ALA A 96 4.46 -9.98 10.19
CA ALA A 96 3.44 -10.95 9.79
C ALA A 96 2.13 -10.72 10.57
N GLN A 97 2.20 -10.41 11.86
CA GLN A 97 1.02 -10.08 12.66
C GLN A 97 0.38 -8.75 12.25
N ARG A 98 1.19 -7.78 11.78
CA ARG A 98 0.74 -6.49 11.25
C ARG A 98 0.32 -6.52 9.78
N ALA A 99 0.35 -7.68 9.13
CA ALA A 99 -0.09 -7.78 7.75
C ALA A 99 -1.58 -7.41 7.64
N LEU A 100 -1.92 -6.62 6.62
CA LEU A 100 -3.28 -6.32 6.27
C LEU A 100 -3.89 -7.55 5.59
N ARG A 101 -4.99 -8.05 6.12
CA ARG A 101 -5.83 -9.06 5.49
C ARG A 101 -6.91 -8.36 4.70
N ILE A 102 -7.09 -8.76 3.45
CA ILE A 102 -8.05 -8.16 2.52
C ILE A 102 -8.93 -9.27 1.99
N SER A 103 -10.25 -9.09 2.03
CA SER A 103 -11.21 -10.00 1.43
C SER A 103 -11.95 -9.31 0.29
N VAL A 104 -11.86 -9.83 -0.93
CA VAL A 104 -12.54 -9.30 -2.12
C VAL A 104 -13.36 -10.43 -2.74
N GLY A 105 -14.68 -10.39 -2.60
CA GLY A 105 -15.53 -11.54 -2.98
C GLY A 105 -15.12 -12.80 -2.21
N ASP A 106 -14.74 -13.85 -2.94
CA ASP A 106 -14.26 -15.13 -2.43
C ASP A 106 -12.73 -15.18 -2.19
N ARG A 107 -12.01 -14.10 -2.52
CA ARG A 107 -10.55 -14.07 -2.47
C ARG A 107 -10.04 -13.47 -1.17
N MET A 108 -9.03 -14.11 -0.61
CA MET A 108 -8.35 -13.67 0.59
C MET A 108 -6.89 -13.33 0.28
N TYR A 109 -6.49 -12.11 0.60
CA TYR A 109 -5.15 -11.61 0.40
C TYR A 109 -4.46 -11.26 1.71
N THR A 110 -3.14 -11.29 1.68
CA THR A 110 -2.27 -10.78 2.72
C THR A 110 -1.37 -9.72 2.12
N TYR A 111 -1.44 -8.50 2.63
CA TYR A 111 -0.60 -7.39 2.23
C TYR A 111 0.35 -7.02 3.38
N ALA A 112 1.65 -7.14 3.15
CA ALA A 112 2.66 -6.98 4.18
C ALA A 112 3.83 -6.13 3.69
N ARG A 113 4.45 -5.42 4.64
CA ARG A 113 5.69 -4.70 4.38
C ARG A 113 6.87 -5.66 4.50
N THR A 114 7.65 -5.83 3.44
CA THR A 114 8.82 -6.72 3.39
C THR A 114 10.10 -6.00 3.75
N SER A 115 10.22 -4.71 3.49
CA SER A 115 11.38 -3.87 3.85
C SER A 115 11.01 -2.41 4.09
N ALA A 116 11.98 -1.52 4.27
CA ALA A 116 11.71 -0.08 4.43
C ALA A 116 11.00 0.52 3.20
N SER A 117 11.17 -0.03 2.01
CA SER A 117 10.48 0.41 0.79
C SER A 117 9.75 -0.72 0.06
N GLY A 118 9.83 -1.94 0.58
CA GLY A 118 9.27 -3.14 0.00
C GLY A 118 7.92 -3.49 0.61
N VAL A 119 6.97 -3.85 -0.25
CA VAL A 119 5.64 -4.36 0.09
C VAL A 119 5.33 -5.57 -0.76
N GLU A 120 4.44 -6.41 -0.28
CA GLU A 120 4.04 -7.64 -0.95
C GLU A 120 2.57 -7.93 -0.69
N LEU A 121 1.84 -8.22 -1.76
CA LEU A 121 0.53 -8.85 -1.74
C LEU A 121 0.72 -10.34 -2.05
N SER A 122 0.11 -11.21 -1.27
CA SER A 122 0.05 -12.65 -1.54
C SER A 122 -1.34 -13.23 -1.35
N ARG A 123 -1.67 -14.20 -2.18
CA ARG A 123 -2.77 -15.17 -2.02
C ARG A 123 -2.27 -16.53 -2.51
N GLU A 124 -3.09 -17.57 -2.41
CA GLU A 124 -2.71 -18.89 -2.91
C GLU A 124 -2.29 -18.83 -4.39
N GLY A 125 -1.07 -19.30 -4.66
CA GLY A 125 -0.49 -19.36 -6.01
C GLY A 125 -0.12 -18.02 -6.65
N VAL A 126 -0.25 -16.88 -5.95
CA VAL A 126 0.04 -15.55 -6.51
C VAL A 126 0.78 -14.67 -5.52
N GLN A 127 1.83 -14.00 -6.00
CA GLN A 127 2.60 -13.02 -5.25
C GLN A 127 2.88 -11.79 -6.12
N VAL A 128 2.60 -10.61 -5.59
CA VAL A 128 2.93 -9.32 -6.21
C VAL A 128 3.76 -8.52 -5.22
N ALA A 129 5.04 -8.31 -5.53
CA ALA A 129 5.95 -7.53 -4.71
C ALA A 129 6.30 -6.20 -5.39
N LEU A 130 6.33 -5.13 -4.61
CA LEU A 130 6.77 -3.81 -5.04
C LEU A 130 7.90 -3.32 -4.15
N SER A 131 8.88 -2.64 -4.74
CA SER A 131 9.99 -2.03 -4.02
C SER A 131 10.52 -0.81 -4.77
N ASN A 132 11.39 -0.02 -4.14
CA ASN A 132 12.08 1.04 -4.86
C ASN A 132 13.02 0.43 -5.92
N GLY A 133 12.88 0.90 -7.16
CA GLY A 133 13.84 0.65 -8.23
C GLY A 133 15.13 1.45 -8.00
N ARG A 134 16.16 1.16 -8.82
CA ARG A 134 17.40 1.95 -8.81
C ARG A 134 17.10 3.37 -9.30
N LEU A 135 17.71 4.37 -8.65
CA LEU A 135 17.73 5.74 -9.16
C LEU A 135 18.40 5.74 -10.53
N SER A 136 17.72 6.20 -11.58
CA SER A 136 18.36 6.39 -12.88
C SER A 136 19.42 7.47 -12.73
N LYS A 137 20.68 7.16 -13.09
CA LYS A 137 21.75 8.15 -13.18
C LYS A 137 21.45 9.07 -14.37
N GLY A 138 20.88 10.24 -14.11
CA GLY A 138 20.53 11.25 -15.10
C GLY A 138 19.96 12.51 -14.43
N LEU A 139 20.07 13.65 -15.11
CA LEU A 139 19.53 14.94 -14.66
C LEU A 139 18.00 14.82 -14.51
N GLY A 140 17.53 14.72 -13.27
CA GLY A 140 16.12 14.47 -12.96
C GLY A 140 15.87 13.04 -12.47
N SER A 141 16.51 12.65 -11.36
CA SER A 141 16.36 11.34 -10.73
C SER A 141 14.92 11.11 -10.27
N ARG A 142 14.07 10.58 -11.15
CA ARG A 142 12.71 10.19 -10.81
C ARG A 142 12.77 8.90 -10.01
N ARG A 143 12.13 8.89 -8.84
CA ARG A 143 11.92 7.67 -8.07
C ARG A 143 11.12 6.70 -8.93
N ARG A 144 11.59 5.47 -9.04
CA ARG A 144 10.89 4.38 -9.73
C ARG A 144 10.49 3.33 -8.71
N ARG A 145 9.34 2.69 -8.94
CA ARG A 145 8.88 1.52 -8.21
C ARG A 145 9.03 0.32 -9.12
N LYS A 146 9.78 -0.68 -8.68
CA LYS A 146 9.91 -1.96 -9.37
C LYS A 146 8.88 -2.92 -8.81
N GLY A 147 8.07 -3.50 -9.69
CA GLY A 147 7.14 -4.56 -9.38
C GLY A 147 7.59 -5.91 -9.93
N THR A 148 7.29 -6.98 -9.22
CA THR A 148 7.46 -8.36 -9.67
C THR A 148 6.20 -9.15 -9.34
N VAL A 149 5.75 -9.94 -10.30
CA VAL A 149 4.56 -10.78 -10.20
C VAL A 149 5.00 -12.21 -10.39
N ARG A 150 4.52 -13.11 -9.53
CA ARG A 150 4.74 -14.55 -9.62
C ARG A 150 3.42 -15.28 -9.56
N GLY A 151 3.33 -16.33 -10.36
CA GLY A 151 2.13 -17.14 -10.51
C GLY A 151 1.07 -16.48 -11.40
N LEU A 152 -0.11 -17.10 -11.45
CA LEU A 152 -1.20 -16.72 -12.35
C LEU A 152 -2.01 -15.54 -11.79
N ALA A 153 -1.35 -14.39 -11.67
CA ALA A 153 -2.01 -13.16 -11.27
C ALA A 153 -3.00 -12.69 -12.36
N ASP A 154 -4.15 -12.21 -11.90
CA ASP A 154 -5.13 -11.53 -12.74
C ASP A 154 -5.24 -10.04 -12.42
N ALA A 155 -6.19 -9.39 -13.09
CA ALA A 155 -6.39 -7.94 -12.99
C ALA A 155 -6.80 -7.51 -11.57
N THR A 156 -7.53 -8.35 -10.84
CA THR A 156 -7.96 -8.04 -9.47
C THR A 156 -6.75 -8.09 -8.52
N ASP A 157 -5.89 -9.10 -8.68
CA ASP A 157 -4.68 -9.24 -7.86
C ASP A 157 -3.77 -8.01 -7.98
N LEU A 158 -3.57 -7.53 -9.21
CA LEU A 158 -2.79 -6.33 -9.47
C LEU A 158 -3.49 -5.07 -8.96
N ALA A 159 -4.79 -4.94 -9.15
CA ALA A 159 -5.53 -3.79 -8.67
C ALA A 159 -5.45 -3.65 -7.14
N VAL A 160 -5.59 -4.76 -6.42
CA VAL A 160 -5.45 -4.81 -4.95
C VAL A 160 -4.00 -4.51 -4.53
N ALA A 161 -2.98 -5.01 -5.24
CA ALA A 161 -1.59 -4.74 -4.88
C ALA A 161 -1.20 -3.28 -5.08
N LEU A 162 -1.66 -2.70 -6.20
CA LEU A 162 -1.22 -1.40 -6.69
C LEU A 162 -1.89 -0.22 -5.99
N ILE A 163 -3.15 -0.33 -5.57
CA ILE A 163 -3.89 0.79 -4.93
C ILE A 163 -3.15 1.36 -3.71
N PHE A 164 -2.41 0.51 -2.98
CA PHE A 164 -1.67 0.91 -1.79
C PHE A 164 -0.42 1.75 -2.07
N GLU A 165 0.01 1.88 -3.33
CA GLU A 165 1.10 2.80 -3.71
C GLU A 165 0.72 4.27 -3.53
N ALA A 166 -0.58 4.60 -3.51
CA ALA A 166 -1.10 5.93 -3.22
C ALA A 166 -1.73 6.04 -1.83
N ALA A 167 -1.40 5.10 -0.92
CA ALA A 167 -1.94 5.06 0.43
C ALA A 167 -0.83 5.08 1.48
N ASN A 168 -1.14 5.62 2.64
CA ASN A 168 -0.22 5.62 3.76
C ASN A 168 -0.22 4.23 4.44
N VAL A 169 0.78 3.43 4.10
CA VAL A 169 1.03 2.07 4.65
C VAL A 169 1.96 2.07 5.86
N SER A 170 2.24 3.23 6.47
CA SER A 170 3.20 3.33 7.59
C SER A 170 2.79 2.50 8.81
N GLY A 171 1.49 2.32 9.05
CA GLY A 171 0.96 1.44 10.10
C GLY A 171 1.39 -0.02 9.95
N LEU A 172 1.66 -0.49 8.73
CA LEU A 172 2.13 -1.86 8.49
C LEU A 172 3.60 -2.08 8.92
N SER A 173 4.33 -1.03 9.28
CA SER A 173 5.71 -1.14 9.75
C SER A 173 5.80 -1.37 11.26
N ALA A 174 6.80 -2.14 11.67
CA ALA A 174 7.04 -2.46 13.07
C ALA A 174 7.51 -1.26 13.93
N GLY A 175 7.83 -0.11 13.31
CA GLY A 175 8.73 0.89 13.88
C GLY A 175 8.11 2.07 14.63
N ARG A 176 6.80 2.15 14.85
CA ARG A 176 6.19 3.33 15.53
C ARG A 176 5.47 3.04 16.86
N ALA A 177 5.39 1.79 17.31
CA ALA A 177 4.69 1.44 18.56
C ALA A 177 5.60 1.30 19.80
N LEU A 178 6.87 1.71 19.73
CA LEU A 178 7.81 1.61 20.87
C LEU A 178 8.11 2.95 21.57
N VAL A 179 7.34 4.01 21.30
CA VAL A 179 7.48 5.30 22.00
C VAL A 179 6.14 5.79 22.52
N SER A 180 5.49 4.99 23.38
CA SER A 180 4.50 5.46 24.35
C SER A 180 4.28 4.41 25.44
N ALA A 181 5.36 3.91 26.03
CA ALA A 181 5.27 3.44 27.41
C ALA A 181 5.33 4.69 28.31
N PRO A 182 4.37 4.92 29.22
CA PRO A 182 4.55 5.95 30.23
C PRO A 182 5.70 5.50 31.13
N PHE A 183 6.81 6.23 31.12
CA PHE A 183 7.76 6.22 32.23
C PHE A 183 7.01 6.74 33.45
N LYS A 184 6.38 5.85 34.21
CA LYS A 184 5.82 6.16 35.52
C LYS A 184 6.40 5.18 36.53
N ALA A 185 7.13 5.80 37.48
CA ALA A 185 7.58 5.28 38.77
C ALA A 185 8.75 4.30 38.78
N VAL A 186 9.97 4.82 39.00
CA VAL A 186 10.77 4.51 40.21
C VAL A 186 11.58 5.76 40.59
N PHE A 187 10.91 6.73 41.22
CA PHE A 187 11.53 7.57 42.24
C PHE A 187 10.58 7.50 43.42
N MET A 188 10.78 6.47 44.25
CA MET A 188 10.19 6.40 45.58
C MET A 188 11.32 5.99 46.51
N THR A 189 12.02 7.00 47.02
CA THR A 189 12.68 6.92 48.31
C THR A 189 11.61 6.63 49.37
N PRO A 190 11.90 5.71 50.29
CA PRO A 190 11.98 6.02 51.70
C PRO A 190 13.40 5.62 52.17
N GLY A 191 14.17 6.47 52.84
CA GLY A 191 13.80 7.10 54.08
C GLY A 191 14.10 6.14 55.22
N GLU A 192 15.38 6.06 55.60
CA GLU A 192 15.91 6.09 56.99
C GLU A 192 17.35 6.64 56.93
#